data_AF-A0A6J4SQZ3-F1
#
_entry.id   AF-A0A6J4SQZ3-F1
#
_cell.length_a   1.000
_cell.length_b   1.000
_cell.length_c   1.000
_cell.angle_alpha   90.00
_cell.angle_beta   90.00
_cell.angle_gamma   90.00
#
_symmetry.space_group_name_H-M   'P 1'
#
loop_
_entity.id
_entity.type
_entity.pdbx_description
1 polymer ?
#
loop_
_entity_poly.entity_id
_entity_poly.type
_entity_poly.pdbx_seq_one_letter_code
_entity_poly.pdbx_strand_id
1 'polypeptide(L)' 'MVSKVWDHIRKNNLQNPQNKREIVADDKLKKVFGGKDRVSMFEMNKHLSNHLK' A
#
# COMPACT_ATOMS: atom_id res chain seq x y z
N MET A 1 -9.65 2.30 -8.06
CA MET A 1 -9.46 2.00 -6.61
C MET A 1 -8.06 2.33 -6.11
N VAL A 2 -7.01 2.19 -6.94
CA VAL A 2 -5.61 2.58 -6.62
C VAL A 2 -5.49 3.98 -6.02
N SER A 3 -6.17 4.98 -6.61
CA SER A 3 -6.08 6.36 -6.12
C SER A 3 -6.56 6.52 -4.68
N LYS A 4 -7.62 5.80 -4.27
CA LYS A 4 -8.12 5.86 -2.88
C LYS A 4 -7.12 5.28 -1.87
N VAL A 5 -6.46 4.18 -2.25
CA VAL A 5 -5.39 3.57 -1.46
C VAL A 5 -4.20 4.52 -1.35
N TRP A 6 -3.83 5.17 -2.45
CA TRP A 6 -2.74 6.12 -2.50
C TRP A 6 -3.00 7.41 -1.70
N ASP A 7 -4.22 7.93 -1.77
CA ASP A 7 -4.69 9.02 -0.92
C ASP A 7 -4.62 8.64 0.55
N HIS A 8 -5.04 7.43 0.92
CA HIS A 8 -4.92 6.94 2.30
C HIS A 8 -3.47 6.84 2.75
N ILE A 9 -2.59 6.28 1.92
CA ILE A 9 -1.15 6.18 2.21
C ILE A 9 -0.55 7.56 2.46
N ARG A 10 -0.84 8.54 1.60
CA ARG A 10 -0.36 9.91 1.76
C ARG A 10 -0.95 10.61 2.97
N LYS A 11 -2.27 10.50 3.17
CA LYS A 11 -2.98 11.13 4.28
C LYS A 11 -2.50 10.61 5.65
N ASN A 12 -2.11 9.35 5.72
CA ASN A 12 -1.60 8.72 6.95
C ASN A 12 -0.07 8.65 7.00
N ASN A 13 0.66 9.28 6.07
CA ASN A 13 2.12 9.23 5.97
C ASN A 13 2.70 7.81 6.08
N LEU A 14 2.06 6.86 5.40
CA LEU A 14 2.44 5.45 5.40
C LEU A 14 3.59 5.13 4.44
N GLN A 15 4.14 6.13 3.76
CA GLN A 15 5.42 5.98 3.04
C GLN A 15 6.56 6.01 4.04
N ASN A 16 7.48 5.05 3.91
CA ASN A 16 8.68 5.06 4.72
C ASN A 16 9.54 6.30 4.35
N PRO A 17 9.85 7.20 5.30
CA PRO A 17 10.58 8.43 5.03
C PRO A 17 12.04 8.17 4.63
N GLN A 18 12.63 7.06 5.07
CA GLN A 18 13.98 6.64 4.69
C GLN A 18 14.00 5.90 3.35
N ASN A 19 12.89 5.23 3.00
CA ASN A 19 12.77 4.47 1.77
C ASN A 19 11.42 4.75 1.10
N LYS A 20 11.35 5.77 0.24
CA LYS A 20 10.12 6.18 -0.47
C LYS A 20 9.49 5.09 -1.35
N ARG A 21 10.18 3.97 -1.56
CA ARG A 21 9.67 2.79 -2.30
C ARG A 21 8.94 1.81 -1.40
N GLU A 22 9.07 1.93 -0.09
CA GLU A 22 8.45 1.07 0.91
C GLU A 22 7.22 1.76 1.49
N ILE A 23 6.12 1.02 1.54
CA ILE A 23 4.85 1.44 2.11
C ILE A 23 4.58 0.58 3.32
N VAL A 24 4.37 1.23 4.45
CA VAL A 24 3.96 0.61 5.70
C VAL A 24 2.45 0.41 5.65
N ALA A 25 2.03 -0.84 5.66
CA ALA A 25 0.62 -1.19 5.64
C ALA A 25 0.03 -1.05 7.05
N ASP A 26 -0.96 -0.16 7.19
CA ASP A 26 -1.83 -0.15 8.36
C ASP A 26 -2.82 -1.32 8.33
N ASP A 27 -3.62 -1.51 9.38
CA ASP A 27 -4.64 -2.58 9.45
C ASP A 27 -5.59 -2.64 8.25
N LYS A 28 -5.89 -1.49 7.62
CA LYS A 28 -6.74 -1.43 6.43
C LYS A 28 -5.97 -1.88 5.19
N LEU A 29 -4.75 -1.40 5.01
CA LEU A 29 -3.88 -1.76 3.89
C LEU A 29 -3.42 -3.21 3.98
N LYS A 30 -3.21 -3.76 5.18
CA LYS A 30 -2.92 -5.18 5.37
C LYS A 30 -3.98 -6.05 4.71
N LYS A 31 -5.26 -5.72 4.84
CA LYS A 31 -6.34 -6.46 4.15
C LYS A 31 -6.22 -6.40 2.63
N VAL A 32 -5.78 -5.27 2.09
CA VAL A 32 -5.56 -5.07 0.64
C VAL A 32 -4.29 -5.78 0.16
N PHE A 33 -3.25 -5.84 0.99
CA PHE A 33 -1.95 -6.43 0.68
C PHE A 33 -1.81 -7.90 1.11
N GLY A 34 -2.91 -8.54 1.53
CA GLY A 34 -2.91 -9.96 1.91
C GLY A 34 -2.19 -10.26 3.23
N GLY A 35 -2.28 -9.35 4.20
CA GLY A 35 -1.73 -9.48 5.55
C GLY A 35 -0.30 -8.96 5.72
N LYS A 36 0.31 -8.39 4.68
CA LYS A 36 1.67 -7.86 4.76
C LYS A 36 1.71 -6.52 5.49
N ASP A 37 2.57 -6.41 6.51
CA ASP A 37 2.87 -5.15 7.23
C ASP A 37 3.62 -4.13 6.39
N ARG A 38 4.38 -4.58 5.39
CA ARG A 38 5.20 -3.72 4.54
C ARG A 38 5.14 -4.25 3.13
N VAL A 39 4.95 -3.35 2.18
CA VAL A 39 4.98 -3.67 0.76
C VAL A 39 5.83 -2.67 0.01
N SER A 40 6.57 -3.16 -0.97
CA SER A 40 7.19 -2.31 -1.97
C SER A 40 6.13 -1.70 -2.90
N MET A 41 6.39 -0.53 -3.48
CA MET A 41 5.56 0.04 -4.56
C MET A 41 5.28 -0.97 -5.70
N PHE A 42 6.23 -1.85 -6.00
CA PHE A 42 6.05 -2.92 -6.99
C PHE A 42 5.03 -3.97 -6.55
N GLU A 43 5.12 -4.41 -5.29
CA GLU A 43 4.15 -5.34 -4.70
C GLU A 43 2.78 -4.68 -4.56
N MET A 44 2.74 -3.40 -4.18
CA MET A 44 1.51 -2.61 -4.10
C MET A 44 0.75 -2.67 -5.43
N ASN A 45 1.43 -2.38 -6.55
CA ASN A 45 0.79 -2.46 -7.87
C ASN A 45 0.30 -3.88 -8.18
N LYS A 46 1.05 -4.92 -7.83
CA LYS A 46 0.65 -6.33 -8.03
C LYS A 46 -0.61 -6.68 -7.21
N HIS A 47 -0.65 -6.32 -5.94
CA HIS A 47 -1.79 -6.56 -5.05
C HIS A 47 -3.03 -5.77 -5.47
N LEU A 48 -2.85 -4.53 -5.94
CA LEU A 48 -3.94 -3.70 -6.42
C LEU A 48 -4.50 -4.19 -7.75
N SER A 49 -3.65 -4.59 -8.70
CA SER A 49 -4.10 -5.19 -9.96
C SER A 49 -4.87 -6.49 -9.75
N ASN A 50 -4.50 -7.30 -8.76
CA ASN A 50 -5.26 -8.52 -8.40
C ASN A 50 -6.64 -8.23 -7.82
N HIS A 51 -6.82 -7.10 -7.13
CA HIS A 51 -8.13 -6.66 -6.61
C HIS A 51 -8.98 -5.90 -7.65
N LEU A 52 -8.46 -5.66 -8.86
CA LEU A 52 -9.13 -4.94 -9.95
C LEU A 52 -9.73 -5.87 -11.01
N LYS A 53 -9.67 -7.19 -10.83
CA LYS A 53 -10.35 -8.16 -11.69
C LYS A 53 -11.79 -8.39 -11.25
#